data_AF-A0A317IA71-F1
#
_entry.id   AF-A0A317IA71-F1
#
_cell.length_a   1.000
_cell.length_b   1.000
_cell.length_c   1.000
_cell.angle_alpha   90.00
_cell.angle_beta   90.00
_cell.angle_gamma   90.00
#
_symmetry.space_group_name_H-M   'P 1'
#
loop_
_entity.id
_entity.type
_entity.pdbx_description
1 polymer ?
#
loop_
_entity_poly.entity_id
_entity_poly.type
_entity_poly.pdbx_seq_one_letter_code
_entity_poly.pdbx_strand_id
1 'polypeptide(L)'
;MLPTNSAVSIAADKSELYLRQPRPISPQPAILKPKLEALSSLRFFAAMAIVWFHLLVPLGLWEPAFDGNQMFAQGVSFFFVLSGFILTYQYPRLADANSVKGFLWARFARLWPAHVSAILLGVLLFPLLFWPQVTAKGGTILLSQLAMIHSWIPWRQYFNGLDPVSWSISTEWTFYLCFPLLIKSWPGNWSAKLIFCLVLTAISAFISASVGDTSTYGLINPLTRLFEFVLGMAAGTFWLATNKKIRLNFNSASLAETVFLAFFALVLFFERQFITSYRCEYPIWIAKQWFVVCGNAPLFAVMIYLVAGQRGVISRLLQNPLLVWCGEMSYSIYLFHYFGILFIDLHRSAIAQVNMGLVITIFVFMVLWLAHLNYALTERPGRQWLRSLPDRLLPKRIKTECYKPKWHFLTGKNLALLLQVMAFAISFAAIDTYVRNLEEKKTPYRTANCPEEIHFGQTFTLKRVQVARSETGVKVKLSWKSSSTPKAQYFVAVHLLGPDREILTSCDYMMPGLIGWMINPMSCVDRLVLVPKSSQEVQAIGIAVYKERQSDLLSVDKGVTDWQGHRLILPLVENPGDAPPPLHHP
;
A
#
# COMPACT_ATOMS: atom_id res chain seq x y z
N MET A 1 10.56 -1.27 95.61
CA MET A 1 10.60 0.20 95.70
C MET A 1 11.65 0.71 94.74
N LEU A 2 11.24 1.43 93.70
CA LEU A 2 12.14 2.19 92.82
C LEU A 2 12.86 3.28 93.62
N PRO A 3 14.04 3.72 93.14
CA PRO A 3 14.14 5.14 92.83
C PRO A 3 14.77 5.42 91.46
N THR A 4 14.34 6.59 90.97
CA THR A 4 14.55 7.24 89.69
C THR A 4 15.77 8.16 89.66
N ASN A 5 16.36 8.29 88.46
CA ASN A 5 16.97 9.48 87.83
C ASN A 5 18.13 10.26 88.48
N SER A 6 19.25 10.34 87.75
CA SER A 6 19.87 11.58 87.25
C SER A 6 20.98 11.21 86.23
N ALA A 7 20.76 11.43 84.93
CA ALA A 7 21.15 12.62 84.17
C ALA A 7 22.68 12.82 84.08
N VAL A 8 23.30 12.21 83.05
CA VAL A 8 24.61 12.64 82.53
C VAL A 8 24.39 13.19 81.13
N SER A 9 24.65 14.48 80.97
CA SER A 9 24.66 15.18 79.70
C SER A 9 25.86 14.75 78.86
N ILE A 10 25.63 14.28 77.64
CA ILE A 10 26.63 14.32 76.59
C ILE A 10 26.09 15.26 75.53
N ALA A 11 26.74 16.42 75.41
CA ALA A 11 26.52 17.36 74.34
C ALA A 11 26.86 16.65 73.01
N ALA A 12 25.82 16.27 72.26
CA ALA A 12 25.99 15.79 70.90
C ALA A 12 26.25 17.01 69.99
N ASP A 13 27.47 17.06 69.49
CA ASP A 13 27.94 17.97 68.45
C ASP A 13 26.99 17.93 67.24
N LYS A 14 26.34 19.05 66.95
CA LYS A 14 25.39 19.22 65.82
C LYS A 14 26.09 19.44 64.48
N SER A 15 27.41 19.26 64.37
CA SER A 15 28.15 19.53 63.14
C SER A 15 28.38 18.33 62.20
N GLU A 16 28.13 17.08 62.63
CA GLU A 16 28.36 15.89 61.77
C GLU A 16 27.14 15.39 60.97
N LEU A 17 25.95 15.99 61.12
CA LEU A 17 24.72 15.51 60.47
C LEU A 17 24.44 16.07 59.05
N TYR A 18 25.39 16.81 58.45
CA TYR A 18 25.18 17.49 57.16
C TYR A 18 26.05 17.01 55.97
N LEU A 19 26.86 15.95 56.09
CA LEU A 19 27.76 15.51 54.99
C LEU A 19 27.60 14.04 54.56
N ARG A 20 26.37 13.53 54.51
CA ARG A 20 26.02 12.39 53.64
C ARG A 20 24.90 12.77 52.68
N GLN A 21 25.18 13.72 51.78
CA GLN A 21 24.39 13.80 50.57
C GLN A 21 24.59 12.49 49.78
N PRO A 22 23.51 11.78 49.39
CA PRO A 22 23.67 10.68 48.45
C PRO A 22 24.31 11.25 47.18
N ARG A 23 25.49 10.74 46.81
CA ARG A 23 26.14 11.11 45.55
C ARG A 23 25.08 11.02 44.45
N PRO A 24 24.90 12.05 43.61
CA PRO A 24 23.96 11.95 42.50
C PRO A 24 24.35 10.71 41.71
N ILE A 25 23.41 9.75 41.61
CA ILE A 25 23.57 8.55 40.80
C ILE A 25 23.91 9.06 39.41
N SER A 26 25.19 8.95 39.04
CA SER A 26 25.65 9.22 37.68
C SER A 26 24.75 8.42 36.76
N PRO A 27 24.04 9.04 35.79
CA PRO A 27 23.14 8.31 34.92
C PRO A 27 23.95 7.21 34.24
N GLN A 28 23.68 5.95 34.58
CA GLN A 28 24.26 4.81 33.88
C GLN A 28 24.02 5.03 32.39
N PRO A 29 25.05 4.89 31.52
CA PRO A 29 24.83 4.96 30.08
C PRO A 29 23.75 3.95 29.75
N ALA A 30 22.67 4.42 29.12
CA ALA A 30 21.58 3.55 28.71
C ALA A 30 22.17 2.45 27.80
N ILE A 31 22.23 1.22 28.28
CA ILE A 31 22.73 0.08 27.50
C ILE A 31 21.86 -0.01 26.25
N LEU A 32 22.41 0.39 25.11
CA LEU A 32 21.73 0.31 23.82
C LEU A 32 21.46 -1.17 23.53
N LYS A 33 20.20 -1.50 23.29
CA LYS A 33 19.81 -2.85 22.88
C LYS A 33 20.51 -3.20 21.55
N PRO A 34 21.03 -4.43 21.38
CA PRO A 34 21.70 -4.82 20.15
C PRO A 34 20.74 -4.72 18.97
N LYS A 35 21.25 -4.24 17.82
CA LYS A 35 20.46 -4.20 16.60
C LYS A 35 20.18 -5.63 16.11
N LEU A 36 18.96 -5.83 15.61
CA LEU A 36 18.54 -7.08 14.97
C LEU A 36 18.70 -6.91 13.46
N GLU A 37 19.95 -6.99 12.99
CA GLU A 37 20.35 -6.76 11.59
C GLU A 37 19.74 -7.80 10.66
N ALA A 38 19.75 -9.08 11.03
CA ALA A 38 19.14 -10.13 10.22
C ALA A 38 17.63 -9.88 9.97
N LEU A 39 16.91 -9.36 10.97
CA LEU A 39 15.51 -8.97 10.81
C LEU A 39 15.34 -7.74 9.91
N SER A 40 16.34 -6.86 9.84
CA SER A 40 16.32 -5.73 8.90
C SER A 40 16.39 -6.25 7.47
N SER A 41 17.30 -7.18 7.18
CA SER A 41 17.39 -7.82 5.87
C SER A 41 16.13 -8.60 5.48
N LEU A 42 15.46 -9.28 6.43
CA LEU A 42 14.17 -9.91 6.13
C LEU A 42 13.09 -8.92 5.66
N ARG A 43 13.15 -7.65 6.10
CA ARG A 43 12.26 -6.59 5.59
C ARG A 43 12.47 -6.34 4.10
N PHE A 44 13.70 -6.44 3.61
CA PHE A 44 13.97 -6.30 2.18
C PHE A 44 13.28 -7.40 1.38
N PHE A 45 13.44 -8.66 1.79
CA PHE A 45 12.78 -9.78 1.10
C PHE A 45 11.25 -9.69 1.15
N ALA A 46 10.69 -9.28 2.29
CA ALA A 46 9.25 -9.06 2.41
C ALA A 46 8.75 -7.91 1.51
N ALA A 47 9.50 -6.79 1.42
CA ALA A 47 9.16 -5.70 0.49
C ALA A 47 9.24 -6.17 -0.97
N MET A 48 10.31 -6.89 -1.34
CA MET A 48 10.47 -7.40 -2.70
C MET A 48 9.43 -8.45 -3.07
N ALA A 49 8.99 -9.29 -2.14
CA ALA A 49 7.86 -10.20 -2.37
C ALA A 49 6.61 -9.40 -2.82
N ILE A 50 6.28 -8.31 -2.12
CA ILE A 50 5.13 -7.47 -2.48
C ILE A 50 5.35 -6.73 -3.81
N VAL A 51 6.58 -6.31 -4.10
CA VAL A 51 6.96 -5.71 -5.39
C VAL A 51 6.69 -6.69 -6.53
N TRP A 52 7.11 -7.95 -6.38
CA TRP A 52 6.84 -9.00 -7.35
C TRP A 52 5.35 -9.29 -7.49
N PHE A 53 4.63 -9.37 -6.36
CA PHE A 53 3.17 -9.55 -6.36
C PHE A 53 2.47 -8.52 -7.26
N HIS A 54 2.83 -7.25 -7.15
CA HIS A 54 2.22 -6.19 -7.96
C HIS A 54 2.77 -6.12 -9.40
N LEU A 55 4.03 -6.50 -9.64
CA LEU A 55 4.64 -6.45 -10.97
C LEU A 55 4.07 -7.48 -11.93
N LEU A 56 3.77 -8.67 -11.42
CA LEU A 56 3.48 -9.81 -12.28
C LEU A 56 2.06 -9.77 -12.86
N VAL A 57 1.16 -8.98 -12.27
CA VAL A 57 -0.20 -8.73 -12.79
C VAL A 57 -0.19 -7.86 -14.08
N PRO A 58 0.36 -6.63 -14.09
CA PRO A 58 0.42 -5.80 -15.31
C PRO A 58 1.18 -6.43 -16.47
N LEU A 59 2.20 -7.25 -16.18
CA LEU A 59 2.96 -7.96 -17.20
C LEU A 59 2.18 -9.09 -17.88
N GLY A 60 0.93 -9.35 -17.47
CA GLY A 60 0.13 -10.46 -17.97
C GLY A 60 0.73 -11.82 -17.65
N LEU A 61 1.67 -11.85 -16.70
CA LEU A 61 2.29 -13.08 -16.26
C LEU A 61 1.35 -13.83 -15.32
N TRP A 62 0.34 -13.17 -14.72
CA TRP A 62 -0.64 -13.74 -13.77
C TRP A 62 -2.06 -13.15 -13.86
N GLU A 63 -3.05 -13.97 -13.50
CA GLU A 63 -4.44 -13.57 -13.26
C GLU A 63 -4.73 -13.38 -11.74
N PRO A 64 -5.18 -12.19 -11.28
CA PRO A 64 -5.36 -11.87 -9.85
C PRO A 64 -6.30 -12.80 -9.06
N ALA A 65 -7.22 -13.48 -9.74
CA ALA A 65 -8.30 -14.22 -9.10
C ALA A 65 -8.05 -15.73 -8.94
N PHE A 66 -7.06 -16.33 -9.61
CA PHE A 66 -7.04 -17.80 -9.79
C PHE A 66 -5.72 -18.55 -9.58
N ASP A 67 -4.54 -17.90 -9.48
CA ASP A 67 -3.26 -18.63 -9.68
C ASP A 67 -2.37 -18.93 -8.45
N GLY A 68 -2.88 -18.81 -7.22
CA GLY A 68 -2.16 -19.27 -6.02
C GLY A 68 -0.87 -18.49 -5.65
N ASN A 69 -0.53 -17.42 -6.38
CA ASN A 69 0.63 -16.56 -6.10
C ASN A 69 0.35 -15.42 -5.09
N GLN A 70 -0.82 -15.44 -4.42
CA GLN A 70 -1.12 -14.56 -3.28
C GLN A 70 -0.12 -14.72 -2.12
N MET A 71 0.70 -15.77 -2.13
CA MET A 71 1.82 -15.95 -1.21
C MET A 71 2.76 -14.76 -1.13
N PHE A 72 2.99 -14.06 -2.25
CA PHE A 72 3.85 -12.89 -2.26
C PHE A 72 3.20 -11.67 -1.56
N ALA A 73 1.87 -11.61 -1.49
CA ALA A 73 1.15 -10.59 -0.74
C ALA A 73 1.31 -10.74 0.78
N GLN A 74 1.63 -11.95 1.27
CA GLN A 74 1.89 -12.24 2.69
C GLN A 74 3.12 -11.47 3.24
N GLY A 75 3.92 -10.81 2.39
CA GLY A 75 4.94 -9.87 2.84
C GLY A 75 4.39 -8.77 3.76
N VAL A 76 3.13 -8.34 3.57
CA VAL A 76 2.46 -7.36 4.45
C VAL A 76 2.22 -7.96 5.84
N SER A 77 1.76 -9.22 5.91
CA SER A 77 1.61 -9.97 7.17
C SER A 77 2.92 -10.05 7.93
N PHE A 78 4.03 -10.35 7.23
CA PHE A 78 5.35 -10.33 7.85
C PHE A 78 5.66 -8.97 8.47
N PHE A 79 5.40 -7.86 7.78
CA PHE A 79 5.63 -6.52 8.32
C PHE A 79 4.81 -6.25 9.58
N PHE A 80 3.54 -6.67 9.62
CA PHE A 80 2.68 -6.46 10.78
C PHE A 80 3.12 -7.28 12.00
N VAL A 81 3.46 -8.56 11.82
CA VAL A 81 4.02 -9.40 12.89
C VAL A 81 5.37 -8.82 13.36
N LEU A 82 6.24 -8.44 12.43
CA LEU A 82 7.53 -7.84 12.76
C LEU A 82 7.39 -6.50 13.49
N SER A 83 6.38 -5.69 13.14
CA SER A 83 6.10 -4.42 13.81
C SER A 83 5.75 -4.67 15.27
N GLY A 84 4.84 -5.60 15.57
CA GLY A 84 4.50 -6.01 16.94
C GLY A 84 5.72 -6.50 17.73
N PHE A 85 6.54 -7.37 17.11
CA PHE A 85 7.75 -7.90 17.73
C PHE A 85 8.77 -6.80 18.07
N ILE A 86 9.11 -5.95 17.09
CA ILE A 86 10.14 -4.91 17.26
C ILE A 86 9.68 -3.83 18.24
N LEU A 87 8.40 -3.47 18.27
CA LEU A 87 7.88 -2.52 19.24
C LEU A 87 7.93 -3.07 20.65
N THR A 88 7.52 -4.33 20.87
CA THR A 88 7.66 -4.98 22.18
C THR A 88 9.13 -5.11 22.58
N TYR A 89 10.01 -5.47 21.64
CA TYR A 89 11.45 -5.55 21.88
C TYR A 89 12.02 -4.19 22.31
N GLN A 90 11.65 -3.09 21.65
CA GLN A 90 12.19 -1.77 21.93
C GLN A 90 11.55 -1.12 23.17
N TYR A 91 10.23 -1.24 23.30
CA TYR A 91 9.38 -0.62 24.32
C TYR A 91 8.63 -1.67 25.15
N PRO A 92 9.33 -2.51 25.93
CA PRO A 92 8.71 -3.58 26.71
C PRO A 92 7.77 -3.06 27.82
N ARG A 93 7.86 -1.76 28.15
CA ARG A 93 6.99 -1.09 29.11
C ARG A 93 6.88 0.39 28.75
N LEU A 94 5.66 0.94 28.82
CA LEU A 94 5.37 2.37 28.77
C LEU A 94 4.81 2.79 30.13
N ALA A 95 5.65 3.40 30.96
CA ALA A 95 5.37 3.62 32.37
C ALA A 95 4.34 4.71 32.64
N ASP A 96 4.37 5.78 31.85
CA ASP A 96 3.60 7.01 32.07
C ASP A 96 3.15 7.66 30.75
N ALA A 97 2.29 8.69 30.84
CA ALA A 97 1.76 9.39 29.68
C ALA A 97 2.83 10.07 28.81
N ASN A 98 3.95 10.52 29.40
CA ASN A 98 5.04 11.13 28.63
C ASN A 98 5.79 10.07 27.82
N SER A 99 5.97 8.87 28.35
CA SER A 99 6.53 7.73 27.61
C SER A 99 5.65 7.33 26.42
N VAL A 100 4.33 7.40 26.56
CA VAL A 100 3.37 7.16 25.47
C VAL A 100 3.47 8.25 24.40
N LYS A 101 3.49 9.54 24.80
CA LYS A 101 3.66 10.67 23.87
C LYS A 101 4.98 10.56 23.08
N GLY A 102 6.09 10.30 23.77
CA GLY A 102 7.40 10.12 23.13
C GLY A 102 7.44 8.92 22.18
N PHE A 103 6.77 7.82 22.54
CA PHE A 103 6.59 6.67 21.66
C PHE A 103 5.80 7.03 20.39
N LEU A 104 4.61 7.63 20.54
CA LEU A 104 3.76 8.01 19.41
C LEU A 104 4.44 9.02 18.50
N TRP A 105 5.19 9.97 19.07
CA TRP A 105 5.98 10.91 18.28
C TRP A 105 7.10 10.22 17.50
N ALA A 106 7.82 9.29 18.11
CA ALA A 106 8.84 8.52 17.41
C ALA A 106 8.27 7.65 16.29
N ARG A 107 7.01 7.20 16.43
CA ARG A 107 6.26 6.47 15.39
C ARG A 107 5.77 7.39 14.28
N PHE A 108 5.23 8.56 14.61
CA PHE A 108 4.86 9.60 13.64
C PHE A 108 6.07 9.98 12.78
N ALA A 109 7.22 10.27 13.41
CA ALA A 109 8.48 10.56 12.73
C ALA A 109 9.02 9.41 11.87
N ARG A 110 8.59 8.16 12.12
CA ARG A 110 8.98 6.99 11.33
C ARG A 110 8.22 6.89 10.01
N LEU A 111 6.93 7.23 10.00
CA LEU A 111 6.03 7.00 8.87
C LEU A 111 5.84 8.25 7.98
N TRP A 112 5.54 9.40 8.57
CA TRP A 112 5.05 10.58 7.83
C TRP A 112 6.00 11.10 6.75
N PRO A 113 7.32 11.28 7.00
CA PRO A 113 8.20 11.84 5.99
C PRO A 113 8.16 11.07 4.67
N ALA A 114 8.29 9.75 4.74
CA ALA A 114 8.31 8.90 3.56
C ALA A 114 6.92 8.76 2.89
N HIS A 115 5.83 8.78 3.66
CA HIS A 115 4.47 8.77 3.11
C HIS A 115 4.15 10.06 2.35
N VAL A 116 4.43 11.21 2.97
CA VAL A 116 4.19 12.53 2.34
C VAL A 116 5.02 12.67 1.07
N SER A 117 6.28 12.22 1.07
CA SER A 117 7.08 12.21 -0.16
C SER A 117 6.53 11.30 -1.24
N ALA A 118 5.94 10.16 -0.90
CA ALA A 118 5.29 9.28 -1.88
C ALA A 118 4.10 9.98 -2.53
N ILE A 119 3.24 10.65 -1.74
CA ILE A 119 2.13 11.46 -2.27
C ILE A 119 2.66 12.56 -3.20
N LEU A 120 3.65 13.34 -2.75
CA LEU A 120 4.19 14.45 -3.53
C LEU A 120 4.81 13.96 -4.84
N LEU A 121 5.60 12.88 -4.79
CA LEU A 121 6.22 12.33 -5.98
C LEU A 121 5.18 11.69 -6.91
N GLY A 122 4.15 11.04 -6.37
CA GLY A 122 3.03 10.53 -7.15
C GLY A 122 2.34 11.64 -7.94
N VAL A 123 1.95 12.72 -7.27
CA VAL A 123 1.35 13.90 -7.91
C VAL A 123 2.29 14.53 -8.96
N LEU A 124 3.60 14.55 -8.70
CA LEU A 124 4.58 15.10 -9.64
C LEU A 124 4.77 14.22 -10.89
N LEU A 125 4.88 12.91 -10.71
CA LEU A 125 5.16 11.97 -11.81
C LEU A 125 3.91 11.63 -12.62
N PHE A 126 2.74 11.61 -11.97
CA PHE A 126 1.47 11.27 -12.59
C PHE A 126 0.39 12.32 -12.25
N PRO A 127 0.59 13.60 -12.64
CA PRO A 127 -0.32 14.68 -12.27
C PRO A 127 -1.75 14.43 -12.77
N LEU A 128 -1.90 13.84 -13.97
CA LEU A 128 -3.22 13.50 -14.52
C LEU A 128 -3.95 12.45 -13.68
N LEU A 129 -3.21 11.51 -13.07
CA LEU A 129 -3.78 10.43 -12.27
C LEU A 129 -4.06 10.81 -10.82
N PHE A 130 -3.34 11.77 -10.24
CA PHE A 130 -3.42 12.07 -8.81
C PHE A 130 -3.91 13.48 -8.47
N TRP A 131 -3.74 14.47 -9.36
CA TRP A 131 -4.24 15.84 -9.10
C TRP A 131 -5.77 15.89 -8.91
N PRO A 132 -6.59 15.19 -9.72
CA PRO A 132 -8.04 15.15 -9.48
C PRO A 132 -8.42 14.66 -8.07
N GLN A 133 -7.66 13.71 -7.53
CA GLN A 133 -7.87 13.03 -6.25
C GLN A 133 -7.46 13.93 -5.08
N VAL A 134 -6.49 14.81 -5.28
CA VAL A 134 -6.12 15.86 -4.31
C VAL A 134 -7.32 16.77 -4.02
N THR A 135 -8.07 17.16 -5.06
CA THR A 135 -9.22 18.07 -4.92
C THR A 135 -10.56 17.35 -4.77
N ALA A 136 -10.63 16.06 -5.07
CA ALA A 136 -11.85 15.27 -5.04
C ALA A 136 -12.54 15.33 -3.69
N LYS A 137 -13.89 15.39 -3.72
CA LYS A 137 -14.74 15.45 -2.51
C LYS A 137 -14.27 16.52 -1.52
N GLY A 138 -13.92 17.70 -2.02
CA GLY A 138 -13.44 18.82 -1.20
C GLY A 138 -12.10 18.56 -0.51
N GLY A 139 -11.25 17.70 -1.06
CA GLY A 139 -9.94 17.35 -0.50
C GLY A 139 -9.96 16.30 0.60
N THR A 140 -11.09 15.64 0.85
CA THR A 140 -11.21 14.63 1.93
C THR A 140 -10.34 13.40 1.70
N ILE A 141 -10.04 13.02 0.45
CA ILE A 141 -9.10 11.93 0.13
C ILE A 141 -7.69 12.30 0.60
N LEU A 142 -7.19 13.48 0.23
CA LEU A 142 -5.89 13.99 0.69
C LEU A 142 -5.84 14.04 2.22
N LEU A 143 -6.85 14.62 2.86
CA LEU A 143 -6.90 14.72 4.32
C LEU A 143 -6.86 13.35 5.00
N SER A 144 -7.60 12.36 4.48
CA SER A 144 -7.59 11.00 5.03
C SER A 144 -6.21 10.32 4.91
N GLN A 145 -5.50 10.57 3.80
CA GLN A 145 -4.17 10.04 3.51
C GLN A 145 -3.10 10.69 4.41
N LEU A 146 -3.18 12.01 4.61
CA LEU A 146 -2.28 12.75 5.51
C LEU A 146 -2.56 12.43 7.00
N ALA A 147 -3.81 12.16 7.35
CA ALA A 147 -4.22 11.73 8.68
C ALA A 147 -3.99 10.24 8.95
N MET A 148 -3.60 9.44 7.94
CA MET A 148 -3.41 7.99 8.04
C MET A 148 -4.67 7.23 8.49
N ILE A 149 -5.85 7.68 8.05
CA ILE A 149 -7.14 7.04 8.39
C ILE A 149 -7.84 6.40 7.19
N HIS A 150 -7.24 6.45 6.00
CA HIS A 150 -7.86 5.99 4.75
C HIS A 150 -8.14 4.49 4.71
N SER A 151 -7.46 3.64 5.51
CA SER A 151 -7.80 2.20 5.59
C SER A 151 -9.03 1.88 6.44
N TRP A 152 -9.53 2.85 7.23
CA TRP A 152 -10.79 2.73 7.98
C TRP A 152 -12.03 3.05 7.15
N ILE A 153 -11.82 3.56 5.95
CA ILE A 153 -12.87 4.14 5.12
C ILE A 153 -13.25 3.10 4.06
N PRO A 154 -14.48 2.54 4.07
CA PRO A 154 -14.89 1.40 3.24
C PRO A 154 -15.19 1.77 1.77
N TRP A 155 -14.47 2.75 1.21
CA TRP A 155 -14.62 3.17 -0.18
C TRP A 155 -13.26 3.17 -0.87
N ARG A 156 -13.16 2.43 -1.99
CA ARG A 156 -11.92 2.21 -2.76
C ARG A 156 -11.13 3.46 -3.07
N GLN A 157 -11.80 4.56 -3.41
CA GLN A 157 -11.17 5.85 -3.69
C GLN A 157 -10.35 6.44 -2.52
N TYR A 158 -10.64 6.06 -1.26
CA TYR A 158 -9.86 6.51 -0.11
C TYR A 158 -8.63 5.62 0.08
N PHE A 159 -8.83 4.30 0.20
CA PHE A 159 -7.73 3.39 0.48
C PHE A 159 -6.78 3.15 -0.72
N ASN A 160 -7.26 3.31 -1.97
CA ASN A 160 -6.44 3.31 -3.18
C ASN A 160 -6.08 4.72 -3.70
N GLY A 161 -6.27 5.78 -2.89
CA GLY A 161 -6.22 7.17 -3.38
C GLY A 161 -4.86 7.63 -3.92
N LEU A 162 -4.16 8.50 -3.19
CA LEU A 162 -2.90 9.13 -3.64
C LEU A 162 -1.69 8.19 -3.62
N ASP A 163 -1.86 7.00 -3.05
CA ASP A 163 -0.90 5.89 -3.07
C ASP A 163 -1.68 4.59 -2.79
N PRO A 164 -1.82 3.69 -3.79
CA PRO A 164 -2.61 2.46 -3.64
C PRO A 164 -2.04 1.40 -2.71
N VAL A 165 -0.78 1.49 -2.29
CA VAL A 165 -0.16 0.55 -1.34
C VAL A 165 -0.10 1.14 0.07
N SER A 166 -0.29 2.45 0.23
CA SER A 166 -0.23 3.13 1.53
C SER A 166 -1.27 2.71 2.56
N TRP A 167 -2.30 1.95 2.19
CA TRP A 167 -3.31 1.46 3.13
C TRP A 167 -2.70 0.66 4.30
N SER A 168 -1.63 -0.08 4.04
CA SER A 168 -0.95 -0.90 5.06
C SER A 168 -0.28 -0.02 6.13
N ILE A 169 0.15 1.18 5.76
CA ILE A 169 0.76 2.16 6.65
C ILE A 169 -0.29 2.84 7.52
N SER A 170 -1.47 3.12 6.96
CA SER A 170 -2.63 3.58 7.76
C SER A 170 -3.03 2.52 8.81
N THR A 171 -3.00 1.25 8.42
CA THR A 171 -3.18 0.12 9.34
C THR A 171 -2.06 0.03 10.38
N GLU A 172 -0.80 0.21 9.99
CA GLU A 172 0.32 0.23 10.94
C GLU A 172 0.24 1.40 11.93
N TRP A 173 -0.21 2.59 11.47
CA TRP A 173 -0.45 3.73 12.35
C TRP A 173 -1.50 3.41 13.41
N THR A 174 -2.57 2.71 13.02
CA THR A 174 -3.58 2.21 13.97
C THR A 174 -2.96 1.28 15.02
N PHE A 175 -2.08 0.35 14.61
CA PHE A 175 -1.40 -0.53 15.56
C PHE A 175 -0.54 0.23 16.56
N TYR A 176 0.10 1.31 16.12
CA TYR A 176 0.86 2.18 17.00
C TYR A 176 -0.04 2.89 18.03
N LEU A 177 -1.24 3.30 17.64
CA LEU A 177 -2.22 3.86 18.58
C LEU A 177 -2.74 2.81 19.58
N CYS A 178 -2.92 1.56 19.15
CA CYS A 178 -3.36 0.46 20.01
C CYS A 178 -2.24 -0.05 20.96
N PHE A 179 -0.97 0.05 20.56
CA PHE A 179 0.16 -0.55 21.28
C PHE A 179 0.24 -0.16 22.77
N PRO A 180 0.12 1.13 23.18
CA PRO A 180 0.15 1.51 24.59
C PRO A 180 -0.92 0.82 25.44
N LEU A 181 -2.13 0.63 24.90
CA LEU A 181 -3.21 -0.07 25.59
C LEU A 181 -2.90 -1.57 25.69
N LEU A 182 -2.45 -2.18 24.59
CA LEU A 182 -2.17 -3.61 24.51
C LEU A 182 -0.98 -4.04 25.39
N ILE A 183 0.05 -3.19 25.53
CA ILE A 183 1.23 -3.48 26.35
C ILE A 183 0.99 -3.19 27.84
N LYS A 184 0.18 -2.19 28.19
CA LYS A 184 -0.06 -1.76 29.58
C LYS A 184 -1.21 -2.48 30.26
N SER A 185 -2.35 -2.63 29.57
CA SER A 185 -3.62 -2.96 30.22
C SER A 185 -3.82 -4.43 30.55
N TRP A 186 -2.92 -5.32 30.12
CA TRP A 186 -3.15 -6.76 30.26
C TRP A 186 -1.84 -7.56 30.38
N PRO A 187 -1.11 -7.42 31.51
CA PRO A 187 0.08 -8.21 31.76
C PRO A 187 -0.31 -9.68 31.95
N GLY A 188 0.37 -10.59 31.24
CA GLY A 188 0.39 -12.02 31.56
C GLY A 188 -0.57 -12.95 30.81
N ASN A 189 -1.70 -12.50 30.23
CA ASN A 189 -2.62 -13.40 29.51
C ASN A 189 -2.65 -13.16 27.99
N TRP A 190 -1.53 -13.46 27.34
CA TRP A 190 -1.39 -13.32 25.88
C TRP A 190 -2.37 -14.19 25.11
N SER A 191 -2.74 -15.36 25.63
CA SER A 191 -3.75 -16.23 25.01
C SER A 191 -5.09 -15.53 24.87
N ALA A 192 -5.57 -14.88 25.94
CA ALA A 192 -6.83 -14.14 25.90
C ALA A 192 -6.78 -12.92 24.96
N LYS A 193 -5.64 -12.20 24.89
CA LYS A 193 -5.43 -11.13 23.88
C LYS A 193 -5.53 -11.64 22.46
N LEU A 194 -4.85 -12.75 22.18
CA LEU A 194 -4.81 -13.36 20.84
C LEU A 194 -6.20 -13.84 20.44
N ILE A 195 -6.91 -14.52 21.35
CA ILE A 195 -8.29 -14.95 21.12
C ILE A 195 -9.19 -13.74 20.87
N PHE A 196 -9.12 -12.70 21.71
CA PHE A 196 -9.90 -11.48 21.53
C PHE A 196 -9.64 -10.83 20.16
N CYS A 197 -8.37 -10.67 19.77
CA CYS A 197 -8.02 -10.05 18.49
C CYS A 197 -8.40 -10.94 17.30
N LEU A 198 -8.34 -12.27 17.45
CA LEU A 198 -8.78 -13.22 16.44
C LEU A 198 -10.30 -13.17 16.24
N VAL A 199 -11.08 -13.11 17.33
CA VAL A 199 -12.53 -12.94 17.29
C VAL A 199 -12.89 -11.59 16.66
N LEU A 200 -12.22 -10.51 17.06
CA LEU A 200 -12.44 -9.19 16.47
C LEU A 200 -12.10 -9.16 14.98
N THR A 201 -11.04 -9.85 14.58
CA THR A 201 -10.64 -10.03 13.18
C THR A 201 -11.72 -10.77 12.39
N ALA A 202 -12.23 -11.89 12.93
CA ALA A 202 -13.27 -12.68 12.29
C ALA A 202 -14.58 -11.89 12.12
N ILE A 203 -15.00 -11.16 13.16
CA ILE A 203 -16.18 -10.28 13.12
C ILE A 203 -15.99 -9.18 12.07
N SER A 204 -14.83 -8.52 12.08
CA SER A 204 -14.55 -7.44 11.13
C SER A 204 -14.47 -7.94 9.68
N ALA A 205 -13.90 -9.11 9.44
CA ALA A 205 -13.85 -9.74 8.13
C ALA A 205 -15.26 -10.11 7.64
N PHE A 206 -16.09 -10.67 8.52
CA PHE A 206 -17.48 -10.99 8.24
C PHE A 206 -18.31 -9.74 7.89
N ILE A 207 -18.21 -8.68 8.72
CA ILE A 207 -18.88 -7.41 8.44
C ILE A 207 -18.42 -6.84 7.11
N SER A 208 -17.10 -6.83 6.84
CA SER A 208 -16.56 -6.28 5.60
C SER A 208 -17.06 -7.01 4.36
N ALA A 209 -17.23 -8.33 4.45
CA ALA A 209 -17.80 -9.14 3.39
C ALA A 209 -19.31 -8.92 3.19
N SER A 210 -20.02 -8.45 4.22
CA SER A 210 -21.46 -8.14 4.13
C SER A 210 -21.76 -6.77 3.50
N VAL A 211 -20.75 -5.91 3.29
CA VAL A 211 -20.91 -4.51 2.83
C VAL A 211 -20.79 -4.36 1.29
N GLY A 212 -21.16 -5.39 0.51
CA GLY A 212 -21.24 -5.34 -0.96
C GLY A 212 -19.92 -5.71 -1.67
N ASP A 213 -19.70 -5.17 -2.90
CA ASP A 213 -18.57 -5.48 -3.81
C ASP A 213 -17.17 -5.02 -3.30
N THR A 214 -17.06 -4.72 -2.00
CA THR A 214 -15.83 -4.33 -1.32
C THR A 214 -15.13 -5.51 -0.66
N SER A 215 -15.04 -6.65 -1.35
CA SER A 215 -14.35 -7.84 -0.84
C SER A 215 -12.90 -7.58 -0.39
N THR A 216 -12.24 -6.59 -1.01
CA THR A 216 -10.89 -6.14 -0.67
C THR A 216 -10.81 -5.31 0.61
N TYR A 217 -11.90 -4.66 1.05
CA TYR A 217 -11.89 -3.82 2.25
C TYR A 217 -11.64 -4.65 3.52
N GLY A 218 -12.18 -5.86 3.59
CA GLY A 218 -11.94 -6.80 4.68
C GLY A 218 -10.50 -7.31 4.78
N LEU A 219 -9.65 -7.04 3.78
CA LEU A 219 -8.21 -7.35 3.81
C LEU A 219 -7.36 -6.15 4.21
N ILE A 220 -7.93 -4.94 4.16
CA ILE A 220 -7.24 -3.68 4.34
C ILE A 220 -7.58 -3.06 5.70
N ASN A 221 -8.79 -3.29 6.20
CA ASN A 221 -9.28 -2.72 7.44
C ASN A 221 -8.37 -3.08 8.63
N PRO A 222 -7.95 -2.11 9.46
CA PRO A 222 -7.00 -2.37 10.55
C PRO A 222 -7.43 -3.44 11.56
N LEU A 223 -8.73 -3.59 11.82
CA LEU A 223 -9.25 -4.58 12.77
C LEU A 223 -9.07 -6.01 12.26
N THR A 224 -9.12 -6.23 10.95
CA THR A 224 -8.92 -7.55 10.32
C THR A 224 -7.46 -8.00 10.34
N ARG A 225 -6.55 -7.08 10.63
CA ARG A 225 -5.08 -7.27 10.63
C ARG A 225 -4.49 -7.21 12.05
N LEU A 226 -5.28 -6.83 13.05
CA LEU A 226 -4.83 -6.61 14.42
C LEU A 226 -4.26 -7.87 15.07
N PHE A 227 -4.82 -9.05 14.75
CA PHE A 227 -4.33 -10.33 15.25
C PHE A 227 -2.83 -10.54 14.97
N GLU A 228 -2.37 -10.22 13.76
CA GLU A 228 -0.99 -10.42 13.32
C GLU A 228 -0.01 -9.55 14.12
N PHE A 229 -0.39 -8.28 14.33
CA PHE A 229 0.38 -7.35 15.15
C PHE A 229 0.50 -7.85 16.60
N VAL A 230 -0.61 -8.29 17.20
CA VAL A 230 -0.62 -8.79 18.59
C VAL A 230 0.14 -10.12 18.72
N LEU A 231 0.09 -10.97 17.70
CA LEU A 231 0.90 -12.19 17.61
C LEU A 231 2.40 -11.86 17.60
N GLY A 232 2.80 -10.83 16.85
CA GLY A 232 4.13 -10.26 16.91
C GLY A 232 4.52 -9.77 18.32
N MET A 233 3.62 -9.05 18.99
CA MET A 233 3.85 -8.58 20.37
C MET A 233 4.02 -9.75 21.36
N ALA A 234 3.23 -10.81 21.22
CA ALA A 234 3.34 -12.02 22.03
C ALA A 234 4.68 -12.71 21.79
N ALA A 235 5.09 -12.89 20.53
CA ALA A 235 6.39 -13.45 20.15
C ALA A 235 7.55 -12.60 20.70
N GLY A 236 7.45 -11.28 20.67
CA GLY A 236 8.45 -10.37 21.24
C GLY A 236 8.56 -10.49 22.76
N THR A 237 7.43 -10.63 23.45
CA THR A 237 7.41 -10.84 24.91
C THR A 237 8.01 -12.19 25.27
N PHE A 238 7.65 -13.23 24.52
CA PHE A 238 8.21 -14.57 24.67
C PHE A 238 9.72 -14.55 24.46
N TRP A 239 10.20 -13.93 23.38
CA TRP A 239 11.64 -13.76 23.10
C TRP A 239 12.38 -13.05 24.24
N LEU A 240 11.82 -11.97 24.79
CA LEU A 240 12.45 -11.25 25.92
C LEU A 240 12.56 -12.13 27.17
N ALA A 241 11.60 -13.03 27.38
CA ALA A 241 11.60 -13.97 28.50
C ALA A 241 12.57 -15.15 28.30
N THR A 242 12.76 -15.61 27.06
CA THR A 242 13.49 -16.85 26.75
C THR A 242 14.90 -16.64 26.20
N ASN A 243 15.21 -15.57 25.49
CA ASN A 243 16.51 -15.42 24.77
C ASN A 243 17.75 -15.48 25.69
N LYS A 244 17.60 -15.14 26.97
CA LYS A 244 18.69 -15.31 27.96
C LYS A 244 18.83 -16.76 28.44
N LYS A 245 17.74 -17.53 28.45
CA LYS A 245 17.66 -18.91 28.96
C LYS A 245 17.96 -19.94 27.85
N ILE A 246 17.36 -19.75 26.68
CA ILE A 246 17.49 -20.64 25.52
C ILE A 246 18.55 -20.04 24.61
N ARG A 247 19.78 -20.56 24.71
CA ARG A 247 20.92 -20.12 23.91
C ARG A 247 21.37 -21.24 22.98
N LEU A 248 20.84 -21.22 21.74
CA LEU A 248 21.31 -22.12 20.69
C LEU A 248 22.76 -21.79 20.31
N ASN A 249 23.58 -22.82 20.10
CA ASN A 249 24.89 -22.67 19.46
C ASN A 249 24.72 -22.51 17.94
N PHE A 250 25.81 -22.26 17.21
CA PHE A 250 25.77 -22.04 15.76
C PHE A 250 25.11 -23.19 15.00
N ASN A 251 25.45 -24.45 15.32
CA ASN A 251 24.94 -25.63 14.61
C ASN A 251 23.44 -25.84 14.87
N SER A 252 23.01 -25.79 16.13
CA SER A 252 21.60 -25.95 16.50
C SER A 252 20.74 -24.81 15.95
N ALA A 253 21.25 -23.57 15.94
CA ALA A 253 20.56 -22.44 15.33
C ALA A 253 20.46 -22.59 13.81
N SER A 254 21.54 -23.02 13.15
CA SER A 254 21.54 -23.25 11.70
C SER A 254 20.58 -24.36 11.29
N LEU A 255 20.53 -25.45 12.05
CA LEU A 255 19.58 -26.54 11.83
C LEU A 255 18.14 -26.05 12.03
N ALA A 256 17.86 -25.35 13.12
CA ALA A 256 16.52 -24.82 13.39
C ALA A 256 16.05 -23.82 12.31
N GLU A 257 16.91 -22.90 11.89
CA GLU A 257 16.63 -21.94 10.81
C GLU A 257 16.36 -22.67 9.48
N THR A 258 17.22 -23.64 9.11
CA THR A 258 17.11 -24.36 7.82
C THR A 258 15.89 -25.28 7.78
N VAL A 259 15.65 -26.06 8.84
CA VAL A 259 14.46 -26.92 8.96
C VAL A 259 13.20 -26.08 8.94
N PHE A 260 13.19 -24.95 9.64
CA PHE A 260 12.04 -24.05 9.63
C PHE A 260 11.79 -23.47 8.24
N LEU A 261 12.83 -23.02 7.51
CA LEU A 261 12.65 -22.50 6.15
C LEU A 261 12.17 -23.58 5.17
N ALA A 262 12.68 -24.81 5.27
CA ALA A 262 12.20 -25.94 4.47
C ALA A 262 10.73 -26.25 4.76
N PHE A 263 10.36 -26.30 6.04
CA PHE A 263 8.97 -26.47 6.46
C PHE A 263 8.08 -25.33 5.96
N PHE A 264 8.54 -24.08 6.05
CA PHE A 264 7.77 -22.93 5.60
C PHE A 264 7.57 -22.95 4.07
N ALA A 265 8.61 -23.29 3.30
CA ALA A 265 8.50 -23.48 1.85
C ALA A 265 7.52 -24.61 1.49
N LEU A 266 7.50 -25.69 2.27
CA LEU A 266 6.54 -26.78 2.10
C LEU A 266 5.09 -26.33 2.38
N VAL A 267 4.86 -25.57 3.46
CA VAL A 267 3.54 -25.00 3.76
C VAL A 267 3.07 -24.10 2.63
N LEU A 268 3.93 -23.20 2.14
CA LEU A 268 3.61 -22.36 0.99
C LEU A 268 3.27 -23.23 -0.22
N PHE A 269 4.09 -24.24 -0.54
CA PHE A 269 3.81 -25.13 -1.67
C PHE A 269 2.41 -25.78 -1.61
N PHE A 270 2.00 -26.28 -0.43
CA PHE A 270 0.67 -26.87 -0.25
C PHE A 270 -0.46 -25.83 -0.20
N GLU A 271 -0.22 -24.65 0.37
CA GLU A 271 -1.16 -23.53 0.34
C GLU A 271 -1.53 -23.18 -1.10
N ARG A 272 -0.57 -23.22 -2.03
CA ARG A 272 -0.84 -23.01 -3.47
C ARG A 272 -1.94 -23.93 -3.97
N GLN A 273 -1.77 -25.22 -3.69
CA GLN A 273 -2.66 -26.29 -4.18
C GLN A 273 -4.04 -26.16 -3.54
N PHE A 274 -4.09 -25.80 -2.25
CA PHE A 274 -5.33 -25.54 -1.55
C PHE A 274 -6.10 -24.34 -2.14
N ILE A 275 -5.40 -23.27 -2.50
CA ILE A 275 -6.02 -22.08 -3.10
C ILE A 275 -6.64 -22.41 -4.46
N THR A 276 -5.92 -23.13 -5.31
CA THR A 276 -6.35 -23.41 -6.70
C THR A 276 -7.43 -24.50 -6.79
N SER A 277 -7.43 -25.47 -5.86
CA SER A 277 -8.27 -26.68 -6.00
C SER A 277 -9.69 -26.52 -5.47
N TYR A 278 -9.94 -25.64 -4.50
CA TYR A 278 -11.23 -25.57 -3.80
C TYR A 278 -11.97 -24.26 -4.09
N ARG A 279 -13.06 -24.31 -4.86
CA ARG A 279 -14.03 -23.20 -4.90
C ARG A 279 -14.92 -23.32 -3.66
N CYS A 280 -14.94 -22.30 -2.83
CA CYS A 280 -15.79 -22.24 -1.64
C CYS A 280 -16.93 -21.26 -1.87
N GLU A 281 -18.14 -21.65 -1.50
CA GLU A 281 -19.28 -20.73 -1.46
C GLU A 281 -19.20 -19.79 -0.25
N TYR A 282 -20.01 -18.74 -0.28
CA TYR A 282 -20.20 -17.84 0.86
C TYR A 282 -20.83 -18.61 2.04
N PRO A 283 -20.38 -18.42 3.30
CA PRO A 283 -19.37 -17.48 3.80
C PRO A 283 -17.94 -18.07 3.90
N ILE A 284 -17.74 -19.35 3.62
CA ILE A 284 -16.45 -20.07 3.73
C ILE A 284 -15.37 -19.39 2.87
N TRP A 285 -15.78 -18.79 1.75
CA TRP A 285 -14.92 -17.98 0.90
C TRP A 285 -14.19 -16.85 1.66
N ILE A 286 -14.83 -16.19 2.63
CA ILE A 286 -14.23 -15.08 3.39
C ILE A 286 -13.08 -15.60 4.26
N ALA A 287 -13.32 -16.72 4.95
CA ALA A 287 -12.30 -17.36 5.77
C ALA A 287 -11.12 -17.83 4.91
N LYS A 288 -11.39 -18.36 3.71
CA LYS A 288 -10.36 -18.70 2.73
C LYS A 288 -9.55 -17.46 2.32
N GLN A 289 -10.19 -16.36 1.91
CA GLN A 289 -9.49 -15.12 1.52
C GLN A 289 -8.62 -14.57 2.66
N TRP A 290 -9.15 -14.55 3.88
CA TRP A 290 -8.38 -14.12 5.04
C TRP A 290 -7.17 -15.05 5.29
N PHE A 291 -7.36 -16.37 5.22
CA PHE A 291 -6.28 -17.35 5.39
C PHE A 291 -5.16 -17.15 4.34
N VAL A 292 -5.52 -16.92 3.09
CA VAL A 292 -4.57 -16.71 2.00
C VAL A 292 -3.73 -15.44 2.17
N VAL A 293 -4.25 -14.43 2.88
CA VAL A 293 -3.63 -13.11 3.01
C VAL A 293 -3.07 -12.86 4.43
N CYS A 294 -3.44 -13.67 5.42
CA CYS A 294 -3.03 -13.50 6.83
C CYS A 294 -2.60 -14.81 7.52
N GLY A 295 -2.94 -15.97 6.96
CA GLY A 295 -2.84 -17.28 7.61
C GLY A 295 -1.42 -17.69 8.00
N ASN A 296 -0.41 -17.12 7.34
CA ASN A 296 1.00 -17.38 7.63
C ASN A 296 1.57 -16.55 8.79
N ALA A 297 0.78 -15.68 9.43
CA ALA A 297 1.23 -14.87 10.56
C ALA A 297 1.91 -15.68 11.71
N PRO A 298 1.43 -16.87 12.11
CA PRO A 298 2.12 -17.71 13.09
C PRO A 298 3.50 -18.18 12.64
N LEU A 299 3.65 -18.53 11.35
CA LEU A 299 4.94 -18.94 10.79
C LEU A 299 5.90 -17.75 10.77
N PHE A 300 5.44 -16.56 10.39
CA PHE A 300 6.26 -15.35 10.50
C PHE A 300 6.70 -15.06 11.94
N ALA A 301 5.83 -15.27 12.94
CA ALA A 301 6.19 -15.09 14.34
C ALA A 301 7.32 -16.04 14.79
N VAL A 302 7.26 -17.31 14.37
CA VAL A 302 8.33 -18.29 14.62
C VAL A 302 9.61 -17.92 13.88
N MET A 303 9.51 -17.54 12.60
CA MET A 303 10.66 -17.09 11.79
C MET A 303 11.38 -15.92 12.44
N ILE A 304 10.63 -14.88 12.84
CA ILE A 304 11.14 -13.69 13.50
C ILE A 304 11.80 -14.07 14.82
N TYR A 305 11.19 -14.94 15.62
CA TYR A 305 11.76 -15.42 16.88
C TYR A 305 13.11 -16.12 16.68
N LEU A 306 13.21 -17.04 15.70
CA LEU A 306 14.45 -17.77 15.40
C LEU A 306 15.56 -16.81 14.92
N VAL A 307 15.25 -16.00 13.90
CA VAL A 307 16.23 -15.10 13.27
C VAL A 307 16.63 -13.93 14.18
N ALA A 308 15.77 -13.52 15.13
CA ALA A 308 16.13 -12.56 16.17
C ALA A 308 17.31 -13.03 17.05
N GLY A 309 17.58 -14.33 17.11
CA GLY A 309 18.77 -14.87 17.77
C GLY A 309 20.08 -14.48 17.06
N GLN A 310 20.05 -14.28 15.74
CA GLN A 310 21.19 -13.89 14.89
C GLN A 310 22.38 -14.87 14.90
N ARG A 311 22.14 -16.17 15.12
CA ARG A 311 23.22 -17.14 15.36
C ARG A 311 23.46 -18.15 14.25
N GLY A 312 22.43 -18.58 13.53
CA GLY A 312 22.58 -19.62 12.51
C GLY A 312 23.16 -19.10 11.19
N VAL A 313 23.37 -20.02 10.25
CA VAL A 313 23.91 -19.73 8.92
C VAL A 313 23.05 -18.74 8.14
N ILE A 314 21.71 -18.88 8.20
CA ILE A 314 20.79 -17.97 7.52
C ILE A 314 20.89 -16.59 8.15
N SER A 315 20.87 -16.53 9.47
CA SER A 315 21.08 -15.28 10.20
C SER A 315 22.39 -14.58 9.83
N ARG A 316 23.49 -15.31 9.64
CA ARG A 316 24.79 -14.73 9.23
C ARG A 316 24.76 -14.19 7.81
N LEU A 317 24.14 -14.91 6.87
CA LEU A 317 23.97 -14.43 5.49
C LEU A 317 23.11 -13.16 5.46
N LEU A 318 22.05 -13.11 6.26
CA LEU A 318 21.19 -11.95 6.41
C LEU A 318 21.88 -10.77 7.10
N GLN A 319 22.98 -10.97 7.81
CA GLN A 319 23.78 -9.86 8.39
C GLN A 319 24.70 -9.19 7.35
N ASN A 320 24.64 -9.59 6.08
CA ASN A 320 25.37 -8.89 5.02
C ASN A 320 25.00 -7.39 5.00
N PRO A 321 25.97 -6.46 5.04
CA PRO A 321 25.70 -5.02 5.12
C PRO A 321 24.82 -4.48 3.99
N LEU A 322 24.93 -5.03 2.77
CA LEU A 322 24.11 -4.65 1.63
C LEU A 322 22.64 -5.03 1.86
N LEU A 323 22.38 -6.26 2.33
CA LEU A 323 21.03 -6.71 2.64
C LEU A 323 20.42 -5.92 3.80
N VAL A 324 21.23 -5.62 4.83
CA VAL A 324 20.79 -4.80 5.95
C VAL A 324 20.40 -3.41 5.47
N TRP A 325 21.21 -2.80 4.61
CA TRP A 325 20.94 -1.49 4.02
C TRP A 325 19.68 -1.48 3.15
N CYS A 326 19.51 -2.47 2.28
CA CYS A 326 18.27 -2.68 1.52
C CYS A 326 17.06 -2.83 2.47
N GLY A 327 17.26 -3.51 3.60
CA GLY A 327 16.28 -3.67 4.67
C GLY A 327 15.94 -2.37 5.39
N GLU A 328 16.91 -1.49 5.60
CA GLU A 328 16.68 -0.17 6.21
C GLU A 328 15.81 0.73 5.31
N MET A 329 16.01 0.66 3.99
CA MET A 329 15.22 1.39 3.00
C MET A 329 13.95 0.65 2.54
N SER A 330 13.61 -0.51 3.13
CA SER A 330 12.49 -1.35 2.70
C SER A 330 11.14 -0.62 2.68
N TYR A 331 10.98 0.37 3.56
CA TYR A 331 9.79 1.21 3.63
C TYR A 331 9.64 2.09 2.37
N SER A 332 10.75 2.66 1.90
CA SER A 332 10.78 3.41 0.65
C SER A 332 10.63 2.49 -0.57
N ILE A 333 11.21 1.28 -0.55
CA ILE A 333 10.97 0.25 -1.60
C ILE A 333 9.47 -0.05 -1.70
N TYR A 334 8.83 -0.31 -0.56
CA TYR A 334 7.41 -0.61 -0.49
C TYR A 334 6.54 0.54 -1.00
N LEU A 335 6.84 1.79 -0.66
CA LEU A 335 6.02 2.92 -1.11
C LEU A 335 6.21 3.22 -2.61
N PHE A 336 7.45 3.19 -3.10
CA PHE A 336 7.78 3.77 -4.42
C PHE A 336 7.67 2.76 -5.56
N HIS A 337 7.55 1.45 -5.27
CA HIS A 337 7.44 0.45 -6.35
C HIS A 337 6.21 0.64 -7.22
N TYR A 338 5.10 1.13 -6.64
CA TYR A 338 3.86 1.28 -7.37
C TYR A 338 3.93 2.34 -8.48
N PHE A 339 4.87 3.28 -8.42
CA PHE A 339 5.11 4.20 -9.53
C PHE A 339 5.60 3.48 -10.79
N GLY A 340 6.48 2.48 -10.64
CA GLY A 340 6.91 1.67 -11.78
C GLY A 340 5.78 0.80 -12.32
N ILE A 341 4.91 0.32 -11.44
CA ILE A 341 3.71 -0.45 -11.80
C ILE A 341 2.75 0.40 -12.63
N LEU A 342 2.44 1.62 -12.16
CA LEU A 342 1.61 2.57 -12.88
C LEU A 342 2.20 2.90 -14.25
N PHE A 343 3.51 3.11 -14.33
CA PHE A 343 4.16 3.37 -15.61
C PHE A 343 4.02 2.19 -16.58
N ILE A 344 4.25 0.95 -16.12
CA ILE A 344 4.07 -0.25 -16.94
C ILE A 344 2.62 -0.37 -17.42
N ASP A 345 1.65 -0.15 -16.53
CA ASP A 345 0.22 -0.28 -16.85
C ASP A 345 -0.25 0.79 -17.85
N LEU A 346 0.17 2.05 -17.67
CA LEU A 346 -0.13 3.16 -18.60
C LEU A 346 0.46 2.95 -20.00
N HIS A 347 1.53 2.16 -20.11
CA HIS A 347 2.25 1.93 -21.36
C HIS A 347 2.26 0.46 -21.78
N ARG A 348 1.26 -0.31 -21.34
CA ARG A 348 1.22 -1.77 -21.49
C ARG A 348 1.44 -2.22 -22.93
N SER A 349 0.88 -1.49 -23.91
CA SER A 349 0.99 -1.87 -25.33
C SER A 349 2.39 -1.67 -25.91
N ALA A 350 3.10 -0.62 -25.49
CA ALA A 350 4.49 -0.41 -25.87
C ALA A 350 5.45 -1.35 -25.11
N ILE A 351 5.21 -1.57 -23.81
CA ILE A 351 6.04 -2.44 -22.97
C ILE A 351 5.97 -3.89 -23.44
N ALA A 352 4.82 -4.34 -23.95
CA ALA A 352 4.65 -5.69 -24.52
C ALA A 352 5.61 -5.97 -25.70
N GLN A 353 6.14 -4.94 -26.36
CA GLN A 353 7.08 -5.07 -27.49
C GLN A 353 8.56 -5.13 -27.04
N VAL A 354 8.83 -4.90 -25.75
CA VAL A 354 10.19 -4.87 -25.19
C VAL A 354 10.52 -6.22 -24.58
N ASN A 355 11.81 -6.60 -24.58
CA ASN A 355 12.26 -7.81 -23.89
C ASN A 355 11.88 -7.77 -22.39
N MET A 356 11.14 -8.78 -21.94
CA MET A 356 10.63 -8.87 -20.57
C MET A 356 11.74 -8.82 -19.50
N GLY A 357 12.87 -9.49 -19.74
CA GLY A 357 14.00 -9.50 -18.79
C GLY A 357 14.60 -8.11 -18.60
N LEU A 358 14.68 -7.33 -19.68
CA LEU A 358 15.09 -5.93 -19.64
C LEU A 358 14.09 -5.05 -18.90
N VAL A 359 12.78 -5.21 -19.15
CA VAL A 359 11.71 -4.48 -18.43
C VAL A 359 11.81 -4.73 -16.93
N ILE A 360 11.96 -6.00 -16.52
CA ILE A 360 12.09 -6.38 -15.10
C ILE A 360 13.35 -5.77 -14.48
N THR A 361 14.49 -5.82 -15.20
CA THR A 361 15.76 -5.28 -14.71
C THR A 361 15.69 -3.77 -14.52
N ILE A 362 15.14 -3.04 -15.50
CA ILE A 362 14.92 -1.58 -15.41
C ILE A 362 13.97 -1.27 -14.26
N PHE A 363 12.87 -2.00 -14.11
CA PHE A 363 11.90 -1.81 -13.05
C PHE A 363 12.55 -2.00 -11.66
N VAL A 364 13.25 -3.11 -11.42
CA VAL A 364 13.93 -3.36 -10.14
C VAL A 364 14.96 -2.28 -9.83
N PHE A 365 15.77 -1.89 -10.82
CA PHE A 365 16.74 -0.82 -10.66
C PHE A 365 16.07 0.52 -10.31
N MET A 366 14.99 0.88 -11.03
CA MET A 366 14.22 2.09 -10.78
C MET A 366 13.64 2.10 -9.35
N VAL A 367 13.04 0.99 -8.90
CA VAL A 367 12.47 0.89 -7.55
C VAL A 367 13.56 1.05 -6.48
N LEU A 368 14.68 0.34 -6.60
CA LEU A 368 15.78 0.44 -5.63
C LEU A 368 16.42 1.83 -5.63
N TRP A 369 16.56 2.45 -6.80
CA TRP A 369 17.13 3.78 -6.93
C TRP A 369 16.20 4.85 -6.35
N LEU A 370 14.91 4.86 -6.69
CA LEU A 370 13.93 5.76 -6.08
C LEU A 370 13.82 5.57 -4.57
N ALA A 371 13.84 4.32 -4.10
CA ALA A 371 13.84 4.01 -2.68
C ALA A 371 15.09 4.55 -1.98
N HIS A 372 16.26 4.41 -2.60
CA HIS A 372 17.51 4.98 -2.08
C HIS A 372 17.43 6.50 -1.96
N LEU A 373 16.98 7.18 -3.02
CA LEU A 373 16.83 8.64 -3.05
C LEU A 373 15.88 9.10 -1.94
N ASN A 374 14.71 8.48 -1.82
CA ASN A 374 13.76 8.84 -0.78
C ASN A 374 14.29 8.56 0.62
N TYR A 375 14.95 7.41 0.82
CA TYR A 375 15.53 7.05 2.10
C TYR A 375 16.58 8.08 2.55
N ALA A 376 17.44 8.50 1.63
CA ALA A 376 18.53 9.43 1.89
C ALA A 376 18.06 10.90 2.06
N LEU A 377 17.11 11.36 1.23
CA LEU A 377 16.69 12.76 1.17
C LEU A 377 15.51 13.11 2.07
N THR A 378 14.64 12.14 2.35
CA THR A 378 13.36 12.43 2.99
C THR A 378 13.16 11.58 4.23
N GLU A 379 13.22 10.26 4.11
CA GLU A 379 12.84 9.35 5.19
C GLU A 379 13.77 9.47 6.41
N ARG A 380 15.08 9.31 6.21
CA ARG A 380 16.10 9.39 7.26
C ARG A 380 16.24 10.81 7.83
N PRO A 381 16.46 11.87 7.03
CA PRO A 381 16.54 13.24 7.53
C PRO A 381 15.25 13.68 8.23
N GLY A 382 14.09 13.45 7.60
CA GLY A 382 12.79 13.83 8.17
C GLY A 382 12.54 13.16 9.51
N ARG A 383 12.88 11.87 9.64
CA ARG A 383 12.79 11.16 10.92
C ARG A 383 13.70 11.77 11.98
N GLN A 384 14.95 12.07 11.64
CA GLN A 384 15.91 12.65 12.59
C GLN A 384 15.51 14.06 13.01
N TRP A 385 15.06 14.88 12.05
CA TRP A 385 14.56 16.22 12.29
C TRP A 385 13.34 16.21 13.21
N LEU A 386 12.30 15.45 12.87
CA LEU A 386 11.09 15.34 13.70
C LEU A 386 11.43 14.85 15.11
N ARG A 387 12.31 13.85 15.25
CA ARG A 387 12.73 13.35 16.57
C ARG A 387 13.50 14.37 17.41
N SER A 388 14.12 15.38 16.80
CA SER A 388 14.84 16.45 17.52
C SER A 388 13.94 17.58 18.03
N LEU A 389 12.69 17.68 17.56
CA LEU A 389 11.76 18.75 17.94
C LEU A 389 11.27 18.66 19.41
N PRO A 390 10.90 17.49 19.96
CA PRO A 390 10.48 17.38 21.36
C PRO A 390 11.56 17.77 22.36
N ASP A 391 12.85 17.55 22.05
CA ASP A 391 13.95 17.99 22.92
C ASP A 391 14.04 19.53 23.03
N ARG A 392 13.36 20.28 22.15
CA ARG A 392 13.21 21.74 22.19
C ARG A 392 11.90 22.21 22.85
N LEU A 393 10.89 21.34 22.97
CA LEU A 393 9.51 21.71 23.38
C LEU A 393 8.98 20.97 24.63
N LEU A 394 9.61 19.87 25.04
CA LEU A 394 9.24 19.08 26.23
C LEU A 394 10.43 18.90 27.17
N PRO A 395 10.29 19.08 28.50
CA PRO A 395 11.41 18.94 29.43
C PRO A 395 11.84 17.47 29.56
N LYS A 396 13.10 17.21 29.21
CA LYS A 396 14.00 16.10 29.60
C LYS A 396 13.34 14.77 30.05
N ARG A 397 13.41 13.72 29.21
CA ARG A 397 13.99 12.43 29.63
C ARG A 397 14.40 11.48 28.49
N ILE A 398 15.43 10.70 28.83
CA ILE A 398 16.21 9.72 28.07
C ILE A 398 17.09 10.35 27.00
N LYS A 399 18.31 10.73 27.42
CA LYS A 399 19.49 10.80 26.55
C LYS A 399 19.72 9.40 25.95
N THR A 400 18.99 9.09 24.89
CA THR A 400 19.60 8.34 23.81
C THR A 400 20.55 9.36 23.19
N GLU A 401 21.84 9.05 23.12
CA GLU A 401 22.74 9.84 22.28
C GLU A 401 22.18 9.74 20.86
N CYS A 402 21.31 10.69 20.51
CA CYS A 402 21.02 10.98 19.12
C CYS A 402 22.36 11.40 18.56
N TYR A 403 22.97 10.50 17.80
CA TYR A 403 23.96 10.84 16.80
C TYR A 403 23.57 12.19 16.21
N LYS A 404 24.33 13.24 16.56
CA LYS A 404 24.13 14.59 16.02
C LYS A 404 24.65 14.53 14.59
N PRO A 405 23.80 14.45 13.57
CA PRO A 405 24.29 14.53 12.22
C PRO A 405 24.77 15.97 12.05
N LYS A 406 26.02 16.15 11.65
CA LYS A 406 26.52 17.44 11.17
C LYS A 406 25.76 17.74 9.87
N TRP A 407 24.58 18.36 9.99
CA TRP A 407 23.81 18.81 8.84
C TRP A 407 24.41 20.12 8.32
N HIS A 408 25.20 20.01 7.26
CA HIS A 408 25.26 21.06 6.27
C HIS A 408 24.14 20.74 5.27
N PHE A 409 23.00 21.42 5.39
CA PHE A 409 21.80 21.22 4.57
C PHE A 409 22.05 21.50 3.06
N LEU A 410 23.24 22.01 2.72
CA LEU A 410 23.73 22.26 1.36
C LEU A 410 25.17 21.74 1.21
N THR A 411 25.36 20.42 1.22
CA THR A 411 26.61 19.82 0.71
C THR A 411 26.42 19.42 -0.76
N GLY A 412 27.50 19.44 -1.56
CA GLY A 412 27.44 19.09 -2.98
C GLY A 412 26.83 17.70 -3.26
N LYS A 413 26.90 16.77 -2.30
CA LYS A 413 26.27 15.44 -2.38
C LYS A 413 24.74 15.51 -2.38
N ASN A 414 24.13 16.39 -1.59
CA ASN A 414 22.68 16.55 -1.54
C ASN A 414 22.16 17.26 -2.79
N LEU A 415 22.92 18.21 -3.33
CA LEU A 415 22.59 18.86 -4.60
C LEU A 415 22.62 17.85 -5.75
N ALA A 416 23.66 17.01 -5.83
CA ALA A 416 23.73 15.94 -6.84
C ALA A 416 22.55 14.97 -6.74
N LEU A 417 22.08 14.68 -5.52
CA LEU A 417 20.95 13.77 -5.31
C LEU A 417 19.59 14.42 -5.65
N LEU A 418 19.42 15.71 -5.35
CA LEU A 418 18.25 16.48 -5.77
C LEU A 418 18.19 16.61 -7.30
N LEU A 419 19.34 16.89 -7.93
CA LEU A 419 19.47 16.92 -9.39
C LEU A 419 19.10 15.57 -10.00
N GLN A 420 19.46 14.45 -9.37
CA GLN A 420 19.05 13.11 -9.79
C GLN A 420 17.53 12.92 -9.74
N VAL A 421 16.86 13.31 -8.66
CA VAL A 421 15.39 13.25 -8.56
C VAL A 421 14.73 14.07 -9.67
N MET A 422 15.20 15.30 -9.90
CA MET A 422 14.66 16.17 -10.95
C MET A 422 14.92 15.60 -12.34
N ALA A 423 16.14 15.10 -12.59
CA ALA A 423 16.50 14.48 -13.86
C ALA A 423 15.63 13.25 -14.14
N PHE A 424 15.31 12.46 -13.12
CA PHE A 424 14.37 11.34 -13.26
C PHE A 424 12.96 11.82 -13.56
N ALA A 425 12.43 12.81 -12.84
CA ALA A 425 11.09 13.33 -13.12
C ALA A 425 10.97 13.87 -14.55
N ILE A 426 11.99 14.58 -15.04
CA ILE A 426 12.05 15.09 -16.42
C ILE A 426 12.15 13.94 -17.42
N SER A 427 13.05 12.98 -17.20
CA SER A 427 13.24 11.82 -18.07
C SER A 427 11.97 10.96 -18.12
N PHE A 428 11.32 10.77 -16.98
CA PHE A 428 10.07 10.04 -16.85
C PHE A 428 8.96 10.70 -17.67
N ALA A 429 8.77 12.01 -17.53
CA ALA A 429 7.79 12.76 -18.32
C ALA A 429 8.09 12.71 -19.83
N ALA A 430 9.37 12.77 -20.21
CA ALA A 430 9.77 12.66 -21.61
C ALA A 430 9.50 11.26 -22.19
N ILE A 431 9.79 10.20 -21.44
CA ILE A 431 9.52 8.82 -21.84
C ILE A 431 8.02 8.56 -21.92
N ASP A 432 7.24 8.97 -20.91
CA ASP A 432 5.77 8.84 -20.92
C ASP A 432 5.18 9.53 -22.16
N THR A 433 5.63 10.76 -22.47
CA THR A 433 5.22 11.50 -23.67
C THR A 433 5.64 10.77 -24.97
N TYR A 434 6.88 10.30 -25.05
CA TYR A 434 7.39 9.59 -26.22
C TYR A 434 6.62 8.30 -26.49
N VAL A 435 6.39 7.49 -25.46
CA VAL A 435 5.64 6.23 -25.56
C VAL A 435 4.20 6.50 -25.98
N ARG A 436 3.53 7.51 -25.39
CA ARG A 436 2.18 7.92 -25.83
C ARG A 436 2.13 8.29 -27.31
N ASN A 437 3.11 9.05 -27.78
CA ASN A 437 3.20 9.44 -29.20
C ASN A 437 3.43 8.23 -30.13
N LEU A 438 4.19 7.23 -29.69
CA LEU A 438 4.36 5.98 -30.45
C LEU A 438 3.05 5.19 -30.54
N GLU A 439 2.31 5.09 -29.43
CA GLU A 439 1.03 4.40 -29.39
C GLU A 439 -0.04 5.10 -30.25
N GLU A 440 -0.01 6.44 -30.32
CA GLU A 440 -0.85 7.22 -31.23
C GLU A 440 -0.51 6.98 -32.70
N LYS A 441 0.79 6.87 -33.04
CA LYS A 441 1.24 6.68 -34.44
C LYS A 441 1.07 5.25 -34.95
N LYS A 442 1.12 4.24 -34.09
CA LYS A 442 1.05 2.83 -34.49
C LYS A 442 -0.37 2.28 -34.63
N THR A 443 -1.40 2.98 -34.15
CA THR A 443 -2.79 2.49 -34.23
C THR A 443 -3.64 3.46 -35.06
N PRO A 444 -3.86 3.20 -36.37
CA PRO A 444 -4.78 4.02 -37.15
C PRO A 444 -6.20 3.82 -36.57
N TYR A 445 -6.71 4.83 -35.89
CA TYR A 445 -8.12 4.86 -35.51
C TYR A 445 -8.95 4.89 -36.79
N ARG A 446 -9.79 3.87 -37.00
CA ARG A 446 -10.88 3.99 -37.96
C ARG A 446 -11.95 4.85 -37.30
N THR A 447 -12.29 5.97 -37.93
CA THR A 447 -13.42 6.78 -37.49
C THR A 447 -14.68 5.97 -37.81
N ALA A 448 -15.30 5.37 -36.81
CA ALA A 448 -16.71 5.06 -36.91
C ALA A 448 -17.40 6.43 -36.98
N ASN A 449 -17.70 6.89 -38.19
CA ASN A 449 -18.29 8.21 -38.39
C ASN A 449 -19.61 8.26 -37.61
N CYS A 450 -19.64 9.05 -36.55
CA CYS A 450 -20.87 9.53 -35.95
C CYS A 450 -21.23 10.81 -36.74
N PRO A 451 -22.25 10.79 -37.62
CA PRO A 451 -22.53 11.91 -38.52
C PRO A 451 -23.09 13.12 -37.78
N GLU A 452 -23.61 12.93 -36.56
CA GLU A 452 -24.28 13.94 -35.76
C GLU A 452 -23.81 13.91 -34.29
N GLU A 453 -24.00 15.04 -33.61
CA GLU A 453 -23.75 15.18 -32.18
C GLU A 453 -24.84 14.42 -31.39
N ILE A 454 -24.44 13.41 -30.61
CA ILE A 454 -25.38 12.60 -29.80
C ILE A 454 -25.45 13.15 -28.39
N HIS A 455 -26.65 13.34 -27.86
CA HIS A 455 -26.89 13.85 -26.52
C HIS A 455 -27.23 12.71 -25.56
N PHE A 456 -26.56 12.75 -24.40
CA PHE A 456 -26.86 11.92 -23.25
C PHE A 456 -27.52 12.83 -22.20
N GLY A 457 -28.85 12.74 -22.12
CA GLY A 457 -29.68 13.72 -21.42
C GLY A 457 -29.43 15.15 -21.93
N GLN A 458 -29.56 16.14 -21.04
CA GLN A 458 -29.29 17.55 -21.37
C GLN A 458 -27.84 17.98 -21.07
N THR A 459 -27.03 17.07 -20.52
CA THR A 459 -25.77 17.41 -19.84
C THR A 459 -24.54 17.16 -20.69
N PHE A 460 -24.54 16.09 -21.49
CA PHE A 460 -23.37 15.67 -22.26
C PHE A 460 -23.71 15.47 -23.73
N THR A 461 -22.82 15.98 -24.57
CA THR A 461 -22.85 15.79 -26.02
C THR A 461 -21.61 15.00 -26.42
N LEU A 462 -21.81 13.81 -26.97
CA LEU A 462 -20.77 13.01 -27.61
C LEU A 462 -20.53 13.56 -29.03
N LYS A 463 -19.37 14.18 -29.24
CA LYS A 463 -18.99 14.83 -30.51
C LYS A 463 -18.31 13.88 -31.47
N ARG A 464 -17.55 12.92 -30.95
CA ARG A 464 -16.76 12.01 -31.79
C ARG A 464 -16.45 10.72 -31.05
N VAL A 465 -16.59 9.61 -31.76
CA VAL A 465 -16.10 8.29 -31.35
C VAL A 465 -15.08 7.84 -32.39
N GLN A 466 -13.89 7.43 -31.94
CA GLN A 466 -12.88 6.84 -32.80
C GLN A 466 -12.50 5.48 -32.22
N VAL A 467 -12.39 4.48 -33.09
CA VAL A 467 -12.10 3.12 -32.66
C VAL A 467 -10.92 2.57 -33.45
N ALA A 468 -9.95 1.99 -32.76
CA ALA A 468 -8.87 1.25 -33.40
C ALA A 468 -8.86 -0.18 -32.85
N ARG A 469 -9.01 -1.17 -33.74
CA ARG A 469 -8.65 -2.55 -33.37
C ARG A 469 -7.12 -2.66 -33.34
N SER A 470 -6.59 -3.32 -32.32
CA SER A 470 -5.17 -3.63 -32.16
C SER A 470 -5.01 -5.10 -31.81
N GLU A 471 -3.81 -5.66 -31.98
CA GLU A 471 -3.50 -7.06 -31.64
C GLU A 471 -3.81 -7.40 -30.17
N THR A 472 -3.81 -6.40 -29.29
CA THR A 472 -4.01 -6.57 -27.84
C THR A 472 -5.40 -6.13 -27.35
N GLY A 473 -6.32 -5.69 -28.22
CA GLY A 473 -7.65 -5.21 -27.83
C GLY A 473 -8.20 -4.06 -28.68
N VAL A 474 -9.30 -3.46 -28.24
CA VAL A 474 -10.00 -2.35 -28.93
C VAL A 474 -9.72 -1.03 -28.21
N LYS A 475 -9.06 -0.09 -28.90
CA LYS A 475 -8.85 1.28 -28.42
C LYS A 475 -10.04 2.15 -28.80
N VAL A 476 -10.60 2.86 -27.83
CA VAL A 476 -11.78 3.73 -28.00
C VAL A 476 -11.42 5.14 -27.54
N LYS A 477 -11.71 6.13 -28.38
CA LYS A 477 -11.53 7.55 -28.07
C LYS A 477 -12.86 8.27 -28.19
N LEU A 478 -13.32 8.86 -27.08
CA LEU A 478 -14.59 9.56 -26.96
C LEU A 478 -14.33 11.04 -26.74
N SER A 479 -14.90 11.90 -27.58
CA SER A 479 -14.80 13.35 -27.45
C SER A 479 -16.13 13.90 -27.00
N TRP A 480 -16.15 14.56 -25.85
CA TRP A 480 -17.35 15.06 -25.20
C TRP A 480 -17.34 16.59 -25.11
N LYS A 481 -18.53 17.17 -25.16
CA LYS A 481 -18.81 18.55 -24.76
C LYS A 481 -19.87 18.52 -23.67
N SER A 482 -19.70 19.31 -22.62
CA SER A 482 -20.71 19.46 -21.57
C SER A 482 -21.35 20.84 -21.62
N SER A 483 -22.65 20.89 -21.37
CA SER A 483 -23.44 22.14 -21.36
C SER A 483 -23.30 22.93 -20.05
N SER A 484 -22.68 22.34 -19.00
CA SER A 484 -22.39 23.00 -17.73
C SER A 484 -21.17 22.36 -17.06
N THR A 485 -20.45 23.07 -16.18
CA THR A 485 -19.43 22.42 -15.34
C THR A 485 -20.11 21.35 -14.48
N PRO A 486 -19.80 20.05 -14.64
CA PRO A 486 -20.54 19.00 -13.97
C PRO A 486 -20.32 19.10 -12.45
N LYS A 487 -21.34 19.57 -11.73
CA LYS A 487 -21.34 19.59 -10.25
C LYS A 487 -21.60 18.19 -9.66
N ALA A 488 -22.07 17.24 -10.47
CA ALA A 488 -22.39 15.86 -10.07
C ALA A 488 -21.41 14.84 -10.68
N GLN A 489 -21.18 13.73 -9.98
CA GLN A 489 -20.31 12.63 -10.40
C GLN A 489 -21.05 11.73 -11.41
N TYR A 490 -20.76 11.92 -12.70
CA TYR A 490 -21.26 11.06 -13.77
C TYR A 490 -20.24 9.97 -14.09
N PHE A 491 -20.73 8.81 -14.49
CA PHE A 491 -19.93 7.69 -14.95
C PHE A 491 -20.28 7.36 -16.39
N VAL A 492 -19.26 7.03 -17.18
CA VAL A 492 -19.40 6.52 -18.54
C VAL A 492 -19.05 5.04 -18.50
N ALA A 493 -20.00 4.20 -18.89
CA ALA A 493 -19.80 2.79 -19.13
C ALA A 493 -19.53 2.57 -20.61
N VAL A 494 -18.39 1.96 -20.93
CA VAL A 494 -18.04 1.55 -22.29
C VAL A 494 -17.94 0.04 -22.35
N HIS A 495 -18.73 -0.56 -23.24
CA HIS A 495 -18.87 -2.00 -23.40
C HIS A 495 -18.35 -2.43 -24.77
N LEU A 496 -17.55 -3.50 -24.81
CA LEU A 496 -17.33 -4.28 -26.03
C LEU A 496 -18.42 -5.32 -26.13
N LEU A 497 -19.10 -5.37 -27.27
CA LEU A 497 -20.25 -6.23 -27.50
C LEU A 497 -19.94 -7.31 -28.53
N GLY A 498 -20.38 -8.52 -28.25
CA GLY A 498 -20.32 -9.65 -29.18
C GLY A 498 -21.51 -9.68 -30.15
N PRO A 499 -21.63 -10.75 -30.94
CA PRO A 499 -22.67 -10.89 -31.96
C PRO A 499 -24.10 -10.81 -31.43
N ASP A 500 -24.34 -11.33 -30.22
CA ASP A 500 -25.66 -11.37 -29.58
C ASP A 500 -25.88 -10.15 -28.65
N ARG A 501 -25.05 -9.11 -28.77
CA ARG A 501 -25.02 -7.91 -27.92
C ARG A 501 -24.72 -8.19 -26.44
N GLU A 502 -24.14 -9.34 -26.14
CA GLU A 502 -23.58 -9.68 -24.85
C GLU A 502 -22.33 -8.85 -24.56
N ILE A 503 -22.12 -8.47 -23.30
CA ILE A 503 -20.97 -7.66 -22.89
C ILE A 503 -19.75 -8.57 -22.75
N LEU A 504 -18.83 -8.48 -23.71
CA LEU A 504 -17.55 -9.21 -23.69
C LEU A 504 -16.59 -8.59 -22.68
N THR A 505 -16.60 -7.26 -22.54
CA THR A 505 -15.77 -6.49 -21.60
C THR A 505 -16.39 -5.13 -21.35
N SER A 506 -16.24 -4.62 -20.13
CA SER A 506 -16.69 -3.29 -19.73
C SER A 506 -15.56 -2.47 -19.10
N CYS A 507 -15.62 -1.16 -19.30
CA CYS A 507 -14.81 -0.19 -18.58
C CYS A 507 -15.71 0.98 -18.18
N ASP A 508 -15.87 1.14 -16.86
CA ASP A 508 -16.63 2.22 -16.27
C ASP A 508 -15.67 3.23 -15.66
N TYR A 509 -15.80 4.51 -16.01
CA TYR A 509 -14.95 5.56 -15.48
C TYR A 509 -15.77 6.83 -15.17
N MET A 510 -15.33 7.58 -14.17
CA MET A 510 -15.98 8.83 -13.75
C MET A 510 -15.59 9.99 -14.68
N MET A 511 -16.53 10.84 -15.07
CA MET A 511 -16.25 12.06 -15.87
C MET A 511 -15.98 13.30 -15.00
N PRO A 512 -15.00 14.16 -15.38
CA PRO A 512 -14.02 13.93 -16.44
C PRO A 512 -13.08 12.78 -16.07
N GLY A 513 -12.80 11.90 -17.03
CA GLY A 513 -12.01 10.68 -16.83
C GLY A 513 -10.69 10.94 -16.12
N LEU A 514 -10.25 9.97 -15.32
CA LEU A 514 -8.85 9.81 -14.87
C LEU A 514 -7.84 9.81 -16.06
N ILE A 515 -8.34 9.64 -17.29
CA ILE A 515 -7.59 9.60 -18.56
C ILE A 515 -8.09 10.71 -19.55
N GLY A 516 -9.08 11.49 -19.13
CA GLY A 516 -9.74 12.50 -19.96
C GLY A 516 -8.93 13.79 -20.06
N TRP A 517 -8.49 14.15 -21.27
CA TRP A 517 -7.85 15.44 -21.51
C TRP A 517 -8.92 16.52 -21.53
N MET A 518 -8.91 17.45 -20.57
CA MET A 518 -9.68 18.69 -20.70
C MET A 518 -8.96 19.61 -21.69
N ILE A 519 -9.54 19.77 -22.88
CA ILE A 519 -9.10 20.80 -23.85
C ILE A 519 -9.59 22.19 -23.37
N ASN A 520 -10.71 22.22 -22.63
CA ASN A 520 -11.33 23.38 -21.98
C ASN A 520 -12.28 22.84 -20.87
N PRO A 521 -12.63 23.58 -19.79
CA PRO A 521 -13.59 23.15 -18.77
C PRO A 521 -14.94 22.60 -19.28
N MET A 522 -15.33 22.86 -20.53
CA MET A 522 -16.55 22.34 -21.14
C MET A 522 -16.34 21.25 -22.20
N SER A 523 -15.10 20.79 -22.44
CA SER A 523 -14.80 19.75 -23.44
C SER A 523 -13.71 18.80 -22.97
N CYS A 524 -14.00 17.49 -22.95
CA CYS A 524 -13.05 16.46 -22.55
C CYS A 524 -12.91 15.36 -23.60
N VAL A 525 -11.72 14.77 -23.69
CA VAL A 525 -11.45 13.64 -24.57
C VAL A 525 -10.98 12.46 -23.75
N ASP A 526 -11.81 11.43 -23.65
CA ASP A 526 -11.51 10.20 -22.95
C ASP A 526 -10.91 9.17 -23.91
N ARG A 527 -9.92 8.42 -23.42
CA ARG A 527 -9.24 7.37 -24.17
C ARG A 527 -9.22 6.11 -23.34
N LEU A 528 -9.64 5.01 -23.94
CA LEU A 528 -9.85 3.73 -23.29
C LEU A 528 -9.22 2.64 -24.13
N VAL A 529 -8.65 1.64 -23.49
CA VAL A 529 -8.21 0.40 -24.13
C VAL A 529 -8.98 -0.72 -23.46
N LEU A 530 -9.86 -1.36 -24.21
CA LEU A 530 -10.65 -2.49 -23.74
C LEU A 530 -10.07 -3.77 -24.35
N VAL A 531 -9.71 -4.72 -23.49
CA VAL A 531 -9.21 -6.04 -23.91
C VAL A 531 -10.34 -7.04 -23.70
N PRO A 532 -10.87 -7.69 -24.75
CA PRO A 532 -11.93 -8.68 -24.59
C PRO A 532 -11.44 -9.85 -23.73
N LYS A 533 -12.29 -10.33 -22.81
CA LYS A 533 -11.99 -11.45 -21.89
C LYS A 533 -11.86 -12.80 -22.59
N SER A 534 -12.31 -12.91 -23.84
CA SER A 534 -12.30 -14.13 -24.66
C SER A 534 -11.80 -13.79 -26.07
N SER A 535 -11.43 -14.81 -26.84
CA SER A 535 -11.09 -14.69 -28.26
C SER A 535 -12.33 -14.45 -29.16
N GLN A 536 -13.47 -14.07 -28.60
CA GLN A 536 -14.70 -13.81 -29.35
C GLN A 536 -14.59 -12.49 -30.13
N GLU A 537 -15.26 -12.47 -31.28
CA GLU A 537 -15.23 -11.33 -32.19
C GLU A 537 -16.08 -10.17 -31.65
N VAL A 538 -15.45 -8.99 -31.50
CA VAL A 538 -16.12 -7.78 -31.02
C VAL A 538 -16.83 -7.09 -32.17
N GLN A 539 -18.16 -7.08 -32.19
CA GLN A 539 -18.95 -6.51 -33.30
C GLN A 539 -19.40 -5.07 -33.07
N ALA A 540 -19.55 -4.63 -31.82
CA ALA A 540 -20.03 -3.29 -31.53
C ALA A 540 -19.46 -2.72 -30.22
N ILE A 541 -19.63 -1.41 -30.04
CA ILE A 541 -19.35 -0.70 -28.79
C ILE A 541 -20.67 -0.19 -28.22
N GLY A 542 -20.92 -0.50 -26.95
CA GLY A 542 -21.98 0.11 -26.15
C GLY A 542 -21.46 1.28 -25.33
N ILE A 543 -22.14 2.41 -25.32
CA ILE A 543 -21.81 3.58 -24.49
C ILE A 543 -23.04 3.99 -23.69
N ALA A 544 -22.92 4.05 -22.37
CA ALA A 544 -23.97 4.53 -21.48
C ALA A 544 -23.41 5.54 -20.49
N VAL A 545 -24.24 6.48 -20.06
CA VAL A 545 -23.87 7.48 -19.04
C VAL A 545 -24.86 7.39 -17.90
N TYR A 546 -24.37 7.33 -16.66
CA TYR A 546 -25.22 7.24 -15.47
C TYR A 546 -24.70 8.11 -14.32
N LYS A 547 -25.54 8.35 -13.32
CA LYS A 547 -25.21 9.15 -12.14
C LYS A 547 -25.26 8.31 -10.88
N GLU A 548 -24.18 8.28 -10.09
CA GLU A 548 -24.06 7.72 -8.72
C GLU A 548 -24.42 6.21 -8.52
N ARG A 549 -25.34 5.63 -9.30
CA ARG A 549 -25.73 4.22 -9.41
C ARG A 549 -26.11 3.89 -10.87
N GLN A 550 -25.88 2.65 -11.32
CA GLN A 550 -26.22 2.19 -12.68
C GLN A 550 -27.73 2.21 -13.02
N SER A 551 -28.61 2.43 -12.02
CA SER A 551 -30.05 2.57 -12.21
C SER A 551 -30.50 3.95 -12.69
N ASP A 552 -29.63 4.96 -12.65
CA ASP A 552 -29.92 6.35 -13.06
C ASP A 552 -29.20 6.67 -14.37
N LEU A 553 -29.61 5.98 -15.44
CA LEU A 553 -29.04 6.11 -16.77
C LEU A 553 -29.62 7.33 -17.50
N LEU A 554 -28.75 8.08 -18.18
CA LEU A 554 -29.18 9.15 -19.08
C LEU A 554 -29.75 8.55 -20.36
N SER A 555 -30.82 9.15 -20.88
CA SER A 555 -31.37 8.77 -22.17
C SER A 555 -30.47 9.25 -23.32
N VAL A 556 -30.43 8.46 -24.39
CA VAL A 556 -29.74 8.79 -25.63
C VAL A 556 -30.77 9.33 -26.61
N ASP A 557 -30.52 10.50 -27.19
CA ASP A 557 -31.48 11.17 -28.07
C ASP A 557 -31.55 10.55 -29.48
N LYS A 558 -30.45 10.00 -29.98
CA LYS A 558 -30.28 9.54 -31.36
C LYS A 558 -29.33 8.35 -31.48
N GLY A 559 -29.49 7.60 -32.57
CA GLY A 559 -28.65 6.44 -32.92
C GLY A 559 -29.31 5.11 -32.57
N VAL A 560 -28.61 4.00 -32.84
CA VAL A 560 -29.08 2.66 -32.45
C VAL A 560 -28.86 2.51 -30.96
N THR A 561 -29.90 2.14 -30.22
CA THR A 561 -29.84 2.01 -28.76
C THR A 561 -30.40 0.69 -28.29
N ASP A 562 -29.96 0.24 -27.12
CA ASP A 562 -30.66 -0.75 -26.31
C ASP A 562 -30.83 -0.23 -24.87
N TRP A 563 -31.20 -1.11 -23.94
CA TRP A 563 -31.56 -0.75 -22.56
C TRP A 563 -32.62 0.35 -22.52
N GLN A 564 -33.70 0.18 -23.29
CA GLN A 564 -34.81 1.15 -23.37
C GLN A 564 -34.37 2.58 -23.76
N GLY A 565 -33.32 2.71 -24.60
CA GLY A 565 -32.84 4.00 -25.08
C GLY A 565 -31.72 4.62 -24.21
N HIS A 566 -31.14 3.86 -23.29
CA HIS A 566 -30.14 4.36 -22.34
C HIS A 566 -28.70 3.98 -22.68
N ARG A 567 -28.49 3.07 -23.64
CA ARG A 567 -27.16 2.68 -24.10
C ARG A 567 -27.08 2.81 -25.61
N LEU A 568 -26.17 3.66 -26.07
CA LEU A 568 -25.85 3.87 -27.48
C LEU A 568 -25.03 2.68 -28.00
N ILE A 569 -25.38 2.17 -29.17
CA ILE A 569 -24.72 1.05 -29.84
C ILE A 569 -24.08 1.55 -31.14
N LEU A 570 -22.77 1.35 -31.24
CA LEU A 570 -21.98 1.73 -32.40
C LEU A 570 -21.35 0.48 -33.03
N PRO A 571 -21.79 0.05 -34.22
CA PRO A 571 -21.23 -1.13 -34.87
C PRO A 571 -19.80 -0.87 -35.34
N LEU A 572 -18.94 -1.87 -35.17
CA LEU A 572 -17.55 -1.88 -35.64
C LEU A 572 -17.49 -2.54 -37.02
N VAL A 573 -18.04 -1.89 -38.04
CA VAL A 573 -18.12 -2.47 -39.40
C VAL A 573 -16.76 -2.40 -40.09
N GLU A 574 -16.31 -3.50 -40.71
CA GLU A 574 -15.03 -3.55 -41.43
C GLU A 574 -15.07 -2.86 -42.81
N ASN A 575 -16.27 -2.62 -43.37
CA ASN A 575 -16.50 -1.85 -44.59
C ASN A 575 -17.88 -1.14 -44.58
N PRO A 576 -18.00 0.10 -45.07
CA PRO A 576 -19.25 0.87 -45.05
C PRO A 576 -20.39 0.33 -45.95
N GLY A 577 -20.22 -0.82 -46.61
CA GLY A 577 -21.21 -1.44 -47.49
C GLY A 577 -22.15 -2.47 -46.85
N ASP A 578 -21.84 -2.97 -45.65
CA ASP A 578 -22.54 -4.11 -45.03
C ASP A 578 -23.38 -3.72 -43.80
N ALA A 579 -23.92 -2.50 -43.75
CA ALA A 579 -24.87 -2.16 -42.69
C ALA A 579 -26.11 -3.08 -42.82
N PRO A 580 -26.46 -3.87 -41.78
CA PRO A 580 -27.68 -4.66 -41.84
C PRO A 580 -28.88 -3.70 -41.93
N PRO A 581 -29.91 -4.03 -42.72
CA PRO A 581 -31.07 -3.18 -42.86
C PRO A 581 -31.74 -2.98 -41.50
N PRO A 582 -32.35 -1.80 -41.26
CA PRO A 582 -33.03 -1.52 -40.00
C PRO A 582 -34.11 -2.57 -39.76
N LEU A 583 -34.01 -3.26 -38.63
CA LEU A 583 -35.09 -4.11 -38.10
C LEU A 583 -36.27 -3.20 -37.76
N HIS A 584 -37.21 -3.11 -38.69
CA HIS A 584 -38.57 -2.67 -38.38
C HIS A 584 -39.22 -3.74 -37.51
N HIS A 585 -39.64 -3.37 -36.31
CA HIS A 585 -40.67 -4.10 -35.59
C HIS A 585 -41.86 -3.18 -35.33
N PRO A 586 -43.09 -3.70 -35.44
CA PRO A 586 -44.34 -2.95 -35.29
C PRO A 586 -44.61 -2.48 -33.86
#